data_AF-A0A318YY32-F1
#
_entry.id   AF-A0A318YY32-F1
#
_cell.length_a   1.000
_cell.length_b   1.000
_cell.length_c   1.000
_cell.angle_alpha   90.00
_cell.angle_beta   90.00
_cell.angle_gamma   90.00
#
_symmetry.space_group_name_H-M   'P 1'
#
loop_
_entity.id
_entity.type
_entity.pdbx_description
1 polymer ?
#
loop_
_entity_poly.entity_id
_entity_poly.type
_entity_poly.pdbx_seq_one_letter_code
_entity_poly.pdbx_strand_id
1 'polypeptide(L)'
;DRPEALKKIKQLCEEPDKLDEWEETQFPAPVGSLAGRVYTVNLDAGTLVVSYLNFPEYEAQIVTDWYDLHTVREASSLSAAGLREDLKELPTHVPEEIMNNGLAQPPLEPVHLRLDIPTFLNELQARLFIDLMWAWRWHVCDPITMRYDSPALNYFCIAILRLAAWDFEVSFDTDVDLPVTDYPDVPWSCPKGDIYWFHGFLVVLHNNLEDQSMIRSAVQKAEQYLEKTASQSHHTRLIIISTCHVVFAEISDDTVRASSPSMLISDMSSGRWPAGFRALCQILTTNCWGQSKTHRETWKPHLPAEIVQLILQHLEPRDAVAFAQASFIAERWYYASIHQFKDLVVQSSRLLIPCCGKRSGLEESGVMCSVCYSWQHSDCLDQANLPSD
;
A
#
# COMPACT_ATOMS: atom_id res chain seq x y z
N ASP A 1 15.22 -22.23 -20.87
CA ASP A 1 14.41 -23.34 -20.34
C ASP A 1 15.08 -24.00 -19.15
N ARG A 2 14.35 -24.21 -18.04
CA ARG A 2 14.83 -24.85 -16.80
C ARG A 2 14.14 -26.23 -16.67
N PRO A 3 14.78 -27.33 -17.14
CA PRO A 3 14.12 -28.63 -17.24
C PRO A 3 13.72 -29.24 -15.89
N GLU A 4 14.47 -28.94 -14.83
CA GLU A 4 14.15 -29.41 -13.47
C GLU A 4 12.86 -28.79 -12.93
N ALA A 5 12.65 -27.49 -13.13
CA ALA A 5 11.42 -26.80 -12.74
C ALA A 5 10.21 -27.38 -13.50
N LEU A 6 10.35 -27.58 -14.81
CA LEU A 6 9.30 -28.19 -15.62
C LEU A 6 8.98 -29.62 -15.15
N LYS A 7 9.99 -30.41 -14.80
CA LYS A 7 9.80 -31.75 -14.24
C LYS A 7 9.01 -31.71 -12.92
N LYS A 8 9.37 -30.79 -12.00
CA LYS A 8 8.63 -30.61 -10.74
C LYS A 8 7.18 -30.17 -10.96
N ILE A 9 6.95 -29.24 -11.87
CA ILE A 9 5.57 -28.80 -12.22
C ILE A 9 4.75 -29.97 -12.77
N LYS A 10 5.32 -30.79 -13.65
CA LYS A 10 4.63 -31.98 -14.18
C LYS A 10 4.33 -33.01 -13.10
N GLN A 11 5.28 -33.26 -12.19
CA GLN A 11 5.07 -34.14 -11.04
C GLN A 11 3.94 -33.62 -10.14
N LEU A 12 3.91 -32.32 -9.85
CA LEU A 12 2.82 -31.69 -9.09
C LEU A 12 1.45 -31.84 -9.78
N CYS A 13 1.40 -31.79 -11.11
CA CYS A 13 0.17 -32.02 -11.86
C CYS A 13 -0.30 -33.48 -11.86
N GLU A 14 0.63 -34.43 -11.71
CA GLU A 14 0.35 -35.87 -11.72
C GLU A 14 -0.05 -36.38 -10.34
N GLU A 15 0.63 -35.91 -9.30
CA GLU A 15 0.49 -36.33 -7.91
C GLU A 15 0.31 -35.09 -7.00
N PRO A 16 -0.82 -34.36 -7.08
CA PRO A 16 -1.01 -33.09 -6.38
C PRO A 16 -0.97 -33.22 -4.85
N ASP A 17 -1.33 -34.39 -4.33
CA ASP A 17 -1.34 -34.68 -2.90
C ASP A 17 0.06 -35.03 -2.35
N LYS A 18 1.06 -35.25 -3.21
CA LYS A 18 2.40 -35.68 -2.80
C LYS A 18 3.30 -34.49 -2.56
N LEU A 19 3.10 -33.88 -1.39
CA LEU A 19 3.76 -32.65 -0.99
C LEU A 19 4.94 -32.87 -0.01
N ASP A 20 5.46 -34.09 0.13
CA ASP A 20 6.51 -34.43 1.12
C ASP A 20 7.81 -33.61 0.99
N GLU A 21 8.14 -33.12 -0.21
CA GLU A 21 9.31 -32.26 -0.48
C GLU A 21 8.97 -30.75 -0.48
N TRP A 22 7.72 -30.39 -0.19
CA TRP A 22 7.24 -29.02 -0.16
C TRP A 22 7.17 -28.50 1.26
N GLU A 23 7.53 -27.24 1.43
CA GLU A 23 7.35 -26.52 2.69
C GLU A 23 6.02 -25.77 2.65
N GLU A 24 5.17 -26.02 3.65
CA GLU A 24 3.95 -25.25 3.83
C GLU A 24 4.31 -23.86 4.38
N THR A 25 3.79 -22.82 3.74
CA THR A 25 4.02 -21.43 4.15
C THR A 25 2.70 -20.68 4.25
N GLN A 26 2.63 -19.69 5.14
CA GLN A 26 1.44 -18.86 5.25
C GLN A 26 1.28 -18.02 3.97
N PHE A 27 0.05 -17.93 3.47
CA PHE A 27 -0.23 -17.08 2.32
C PHE A 27 -0.90 -15.78 2.76
N PRO A 28 -0.41 -14.62 2.29
CA PRO A 28 0.82 -14.39 1.53
C PRO A 28 2.08 -14.26 2.41
N ALA A 29 3.16 -14.96 2.07
CA ALA A 29 4.50 -14.78 2.64
C ALA A 29 5.52 -14.39 1.56
N PRO A 30 6.53 -13.56 1.87
CA PRO A 30 7.58 -13.21 0.92
C PRO A 30 8.22 -14.45 0.27
N VAL A 31 8.23 -14.49 -1.06
CA VAL A 31 8.89 -15.56 -1.79
C VAL A 31 10.37 -15.17 -1.93
N GLY A 32 11.25 -15.82 -1.15
CA GLY A 32 12.72 -15.74 -1.18
C GLY A 32 13.35 -14.48 -1.80
N SER A 33 13.98 -13.63 -0.98
CA SER A 33 14.53 -12.34 -1.43
C SER A 33 15.54 -12.43 -2.58
N LEU A 34 16.24 -13.56 -2.72
CA LEU A 34 17.22 -13.84 -3.77
C LEU A 34 16.68 -14.59 -4.99
N ALA A 35 15.39 -14.97 -4.98
CA ALA A 35 14.79 -15.64 -6.12
C ALA A 35 14.88 -14.72 -7.35
N GLY A 36 15.46 -15.22 -8.45
CA GLY A 36 15.47 -14.52 -9.74
C GLY A 36 14.26 -14.87 -10.62
N ARG A 37 13.51 -15.91 -10.25
CA ARG A 37 12.34 -16.43 -10.95
C ARG A 37 11.42 -17.18 -9.99
N VAL A 38 10.12 -17.01 -10.15
CA VAL A 38 9.05 -17.66 -9.40
C VAL A 38 8.08 -18.33 -10.36
N TYR A 39 7.56 -19.49 -9.95
CA TYR A 39 6.58 -20.27 -10.70
C TYR A 39 5.32 -20.41 -9.83
N THR A 40 4.22 -19.79 -10.25
CA THR A 40 2.92 -19.94 -9.57
C THR A 40 2.09 -20.98 -10.33
N VAL A 41 1.82 -22.12 -9.69
CA VAL A 41 1.00 -23.20 -10.25
C VAL A 41 -0.37 -23.17 -9.60
N ASN A 42 -1.41 -22.89 -10.38
CA ASN A 42 -2.79 -22.98 -9.92
C ASN A 42 -3.44 -24.22 -10.56
N LEU A 43 -3.58 -25.28 -9.76
CA LEU A 43 -4.15 -26.55 -10.21
C LEU A 43 -5.64 -26.45 -10.53
N ASP A 44 -6.39 -25.68 -9.74
CA ASP A 44 -7.84 -25.52 -9.91
C ASP A 44 -8.19 -24.71 -11.17
N ALA A 45 -7.45 -23.63 -11.41
CA ALA A 45 -7.62 -22.80 -12.61
C ALA A 45 -6.90 -23.38 -13.85
N GLY A 46 -6.04 -24.39 -13.67
CA GLY A 46 -5.25 -24.98 -14.75
C GLY A 46 -4.23 -24.02 -15.36
N THR A 47 -3.64 -23.13 -14.57
CA THR A 47 -2.71 -22.09 -15.07
C THR A 47 -1.32 -22.20 -14.44
N LEU A 48 -0.29 -21.90 -15.24
CA LEU A 48 1.07 -21.64 -14.78
C LEU A 48 1.45 -20.20 -15.10
N VAL A 49 1.93 -19.49 -14.08
CA VAL A 49 2.52 -18.16 -14.20
C VAL A 49 4.01 -18.24 -13.90
N VAL A 50 4.84 -17.65 -14.75
CA VAL A 50 6.30 -17.60 -14.57
C VAL A 50 6.73 -16.15 -14.50
N SER A 51 7.09 -15.70 -13.30
CA SER A 51 7.58 -14.34 -13.07
C SER A 51 9.10 -14.35 -12.92
N TYR A 52 9.81 -13.43 -13.56
CA TYR A 52 11.27 -13.33 -13.46
C TYR A 52 11.78 -11.90 -13.62
N LEU A 53 12.98 -11.64 -13.09
CA LEU A 53 13.67 -10.38 -13.31
C LEU A 53 14.34 -10.41 -14.68
N ASN A 54 13.92 -9.49 -15.54
CA ASN A 54 14.63 -9.12 -16.75
C ASN A 54 15.50 -7.89 -16.45
N PHE A 55 16.73 -7.88 -16.96
CA PHE A 55 17.65 -6.75 -16.80
C PHE A 55 17.92 -6.15 -18.19
N PRO A 56 16.98 -5.37 -18.77
CA PRO A 56 17.32 -4.53 -19.90
C PRO A 56 18.38 -3.49 -19.50
N GLU A 57 19.08 -2.92 -20.48
CA GLU A 57 20.32 -2.12 -20.32
C GLU A 57 20.29 -0.99 -19.26
N TYR A 58 19.12 -0.60 -18.75
CA TYR A 58 18.98 0.56 -17.87
C TYR A 58 18.22 0.29 -16.54
N GLU A 59 17.25 -0.63 -16.47
CA GLU A 59 16.45 -0.89 -15.25
C GLU A 59 15.96 -2.34 -15.17
N ALA A 60 15.99 -2.95 -13.98
CA ALA A 60 15.41 -4.27 -13.79
C ALA A 60 13.88 -4.20 -13.87
N GLN A 61 13.28 -5.05 -14.70
CA GLN A 61 11.83 -5.15 -14.86
C GLN A 61 11.38 -6.57 -14.52
N ILE A 62 10.28 -6.70 -13.78
CA ILE A 62 9.64 -8.00 -13.58
C ILE A 62 8.79 -8.32 -14.80
N VAL A 63 9.05 -9.47 -15.42
CA VAL A 63 8.30 -9.99 -16.55
C VAL A 63 7.51 -11.21 -16.09
N THR A 64 6.27 -11.32 -16.55
CA THR A 64 5.36 -12.40 -16.17
C THR A 64 4.82 -13.08 -17.43
N ASP A 65 5.16 -14.35 -17.61
CA ASP A 65 4.74 -15.20 -18.71
C ASP A 65 3.61 -16.15 -18.28
N TRP A 66 2.61 -16.34 -19.14
CA TRP A 66 1.42 -17.14 -18.86
C TRP A 66 1.34 -18.38 -19.72
N TYR A 67 0.97 -19.50 -19.09
CA TYR A 67 0.82 -20.78 -19.75
C TYR A 67 -0.44 -21.52 -19.29
N ASP A 68 -1.04 -22.24 -20.22
CA ASP A 68 -2.04 -23.26 -19.92
C ASP A 68 -1.34 -24.52 -19.37
N LEU A 69 -1.75 -24.97 -18.18
CA LEU A 69 -1.04 -26.03 -17.45
C LEU A 69 -1.15 -27.38 -18.17
N HIS A 70 -2.27 -27.63 -18.86
CA HIS A 70 -2.45 -28.83 -19.68
C HIS A 70 -1.42 -28.87 -20.81
N THR A 71 -1.26 -27.75 -21.52
CA THR A 71 -0.28 -27.63 -22.60
C THR A 71 1.16 -27.77 -22.08
N VAL A 72 1.48 -27.20 -20.93
CA VAL A 72 2.78 -27.36 -20.27
C VAL A 72 3.08 -28.82 -19.90
N ARG A 73 2.06 -29.57 -19.47
CA ARG A 73 2.21 -30.99 -19.11
C ARG A 73 2.68 -31.83 -20.29
N GLU A 74 2.15 -31.55 -21.48
CA GLU A 74 2.48 -32.27 -22.72
C GLU A 74 3.76 -31.74 -23.39
N ALA A 75 4.12 -30.48 -23.16
CA ALA A 75 5.25 -29.83 -23.82
C ALA A 75 6.62 -30.38 -23.39
N SER A 76 7.58 -30.43 -24.31
CA SER A 76 8.98 -30.80 -24.03
C SER A 76 9.77 -29.68 -23.35
N SER A 77 9.35 -28.43 -23.50
CA SER A 77 9.91 -27.22 -22.88
C SER A 77 8.84 -26.17 -22.66
N LEU A 78 9.10 -25.18 -21.78
CA LEU A 78 8.19 -24.04 -21.60
C LEU A 78 8.10 -23.17 -22.86
N SER A 79 9.21 -23.02 -23.59
CA SER A 79 9.21 -22.38 -24.91
C SER A 79 8.28 -23.08 -25.92
N ALA A 80 8.11 -24.40 -25.81
CA ALA A 80 7.24 -25.20 -26.67
C ALA A 80 5.78 -25.21 -26.20
N ALA A 81 5.50 -24.87 -24.93
CA ALA A 81 4.15 -24.86 -24.37
C ALA A 81 3.25 -23.76 -24.96
N GLY A 82 3.82 -22.82 -25.73
CA GLY A 82 3.11 -21.66 -26.28
C GLY A 82 2.67 -20.70 -25.18
N LEU A 83 2.97 -19.41 -25.34
CA LEU A 83 2.39 -18.41 -24.43
C LEU A 83 0.88 -18.37 -24.64
N ARG A 84 0.14 -18.35 -23.54
CA ARG A 84 -1.28 -18.05 -23.60
C ARG A 84 -1.41 -16.58 -24.00
N GLU A 85 -2.07 -16.28 -25.12
CA GLU A 85 -2.47 -14.90 -25.44
C GLU A 85 -3.26 -14.35 -24.25
N ASP A 86 -2.92 -13.12 -23.86
CA ASP A 86 -3.33 -12.37 -22.67
C ASP A 86 -4.53 -12.95 -21.91
N LEU A 87 -4.43 -12.95 -20.57
CA LEU A 87 -5.64 -12.67 -19.80
C LEU A 87 -6.19 -11.36 -20.37
N LYS A 88 -7.20 -11.45 -21.25
CA LYS A 88 -8.16 -10.35 -21.46
C LYS A 88 -8.39 -9.79 -20.08
N GLU A 89 -8.01 -8.52 -19.91
CA GLU A 89 -8.19 -7.67 -18.73
C GLU A 89 -8.68 -8.46 -17.51
N LEU A 90 -7.80 -8.62 -16.50
CA LEU A 90 -8.10 -9.02 -15.12
C LEU A 90 -9.61 -9.03 -14.92
N PRO A 91 -10.30 -10.18 -14.89
CA PRO A 91 -11.73 -10.25 -15.16
C PRO A 91 -12.37 -9.15 -14.34
N THR A 92 -12.77 -8.07 -15.02
CA THR A 92 -13.71 -7.14 -14.48
C THR A 92 -14.85 -8.09 -14.25
N HIS A 93 -15.05 -8.50 -13.00
CA HIS A 93 -16.37 -8.92 -12.59
C HIS A 93 -17.22 -7.78 -13.08
N VAL A 94 -17.88 -8.02 -14.23
CA VAL A 94 -18.99 -7.23 -14.68
C VAL A 94 -19.79 -7.13 -13.40
N PRO A 95 -19.92 -5.92 -12.83
CA PRO A 95 -20.70 -5.77 -11.61
C PRO A 95 -21.96 -6.57 -11.86
N GLU A 96 -22.33 -7.51 -10.97
CA GLU A 96 -23.70 -8.00 -10.95
C GLU A 96 -24.55 -6.76 -11.20
N GLU A 97 -25.33 -6.75 -12.29
CA GLU A 97 -25.99 -5.57 -12.79
C GLU A 97 -26.76 -4.93 -11.63
N ILE A 98 -26.12 -4.00 -10.92
CA ILE A 98 -26.80 -3.10 -10.02
C ILE A 98 -27.54 -2.25 -11.02
N MET A 99 -28.82 -2.58 -11.18
CA MET A 99 -29.79 -1.90 -12.03
C MET A 99 -29.33 -0.47 -12.23
N ASN A 100 -28.78 -0.23 -13.42
CA ASN A 100 -28.42 1.10 -13.86
C ASN A 100 -29.77 1.80 -14.08
N ASN A 101 -30.38 2.28 -12.99
CA ASN A 101 -31.50 3.20 -13.07
C ASN A 101 -30.94 4.38 -13.87
N GLY A 102 -31.35 4.47 -15.14
CA GLY A 102 -30.76 5.29 -16.21
C GLY A 102 -30.87 6.80 -16.02
N LEU A 103 -30.52 7.28 -14.83
CA LEU A 103 -30.32 8.68 -14.49
C LEU A 103 -28.81 8.90 -14.43
N ALA A 104 -28.29 9.72 -15.34
CA ALA A 104 -26.92 10.19 -15.29
C ALA A 104 -26.66 10.78 -13.90
N GLN A 105 -25.86 10.09 -13.07
CA GLN A 105 -25.60 10.56 -11.72
C GLN A 105 -24.69 11.82 -11.80
N PRO A 106 -24.99 12.88 -11.04
CA PRO A 106 -24.27 14.15 -11.11
C PRO A 106 -22.82 13.97 -10.68
N PRO A 107 -21.80 14.52 -11.37
CA PRO A 107 -20.36 14.31 -11.10
C PRO A 107 -20.01 14.47 -9.62
N LEU A 108 -19.15 13.59 -9.09
CA LEU A 108 -18.70 13.70 -7.69
C LEU A 108 -17.95 15.02 -7.51
N GLU A 109 -18.20 15.69 -6.39
CA GLU A 109 -17.47 16.90 -6.07
C GLU A 109 -16.00 16.56 -5.77
N PRO A 110 -15.03 17.33 -6.30
CA PRO A 110 -13.63 17.02 -6.08
C PRO A 110 -13.22 17.30 -4.63
N VAL A 111 -12.51 16.36 -4.02
CA VAL A 111 -11.76 16.55 -2.77
C VAL A 111 -10.35 16.95 -3.11
N HIS A 112 -9.92 18.10 -2.60
CA HIS A 112 -8.54 18.54 -2.71
C HIS A 112 -7.85 18.25 -1.38
N LEU A 113 -7.00 17.22 -1.39
CA LEU A 113 -6.21 16.86 -0.21
C LEU A 113 -5.22 17.97 0.11
N ARG A 114 -5.30 18.49 1.34
CA ARG A 114 -4.33 19.44 1.89
C ARG A 114 -3.49 18.68 2.90
N LEU A 115 -2.37 18.14 2.45
CA LEU A 115 -1.42 17.44 3.30
C LEU A 115 -0.43 18.42 3.96
N ASP A 116 0.09 18.05 5.12
CA ASP A 116 1.08 18.87 5.83
C ASP A 116 2.51 18.65 5.30
N ILE A 117 3.45 19.46 5.78
CA ILE A 117 4.88 19.30 5.47
C ILE A 117 5.38 17.96 6.04
N PRO A 118 5.99 17.08 5.23
CA PRO A 118 6.29 15.70 5.59
C PRO A 118 7.36 15.59 6.69
N THR A 119 7.06 14.82 7.73
CA THR A 119 7.96 14.58 8.87
C THR A 119 9.07 13.59 8.51
N PHE A 120 10.08 13.46 9.39
CA PHE A 120 11.10 12.42 9.25
C PHE A 120 10.52 11.01 9.35
N LEU A 121 9.45 10.82 10.13
CA LEU A 121 8.72 9.56 10.17
C LEU A 121 8.16 9.19 8.80
N ASN A 122 7.59 10.16 8.08
CA ASN A 122 7.03 9.89 6.75
C ASN A 122 8.11 9.45 5.75
N GLU A 123 9.33 9.99 5.83
CA GLU A 123 10.44 9.53 4.99
C GLU A 123 10.85 8.09 5.33
N LEU A 124 10.84 7.72 6.62
CA LEU A 124 11.13 6.35 7.05
C LEU A 124 10.02 5.38 6.59
N GLN A 125 8.75 5.76 6.73
CA GLN A 125 7.62 5.01 6.18
C GLN A 125 7.80 4.77 4.69
N ALA A 126 8.29 5.78 3.97
CA ALA A 126 8.51 5.65 2.54
C ALA A 126 9.59 4.61 2.20
N ARG A 127 10.69 4.59 2.96
CA ARG A 127 11.76 3.60 2.79
C ARG A 127 11.27 2.19 3.10
N LEU A 128 10.60 2.01 4.22
CA LEU A 128 10.08 0.70 4.64
C LEU A 128 9.05 0.15 3.65
N PHE A 129 8.28 0.99 2.98
CA PHE A 129 7.35 0.53 1.95
C PHE A 129 8.08 0.05 0.71
N ILE A 130 9.15 0.73 0.29
CA ILE A 130 9.98 0.26 -0.84
C ILE A 130 10.52 -1.12 -0.50
N ASP A 131 11.05 -1.29 0.71
CA ASP A 131 11.57 -2.58 1.19
C ASP A 131 10.46 -3.64 1.26
N LEU A 132 9.26 -3.28 1.75
CA LEU A 132 8.09 -4.17 1.79
C LEU A 132 7.67 -4.60 0.38
N MET A 133 7.52 -3.66 -0.56
CA MET A 133 7.16 -3.95 -1.95
C MET A 133 8.23 -4.79 -2.63
N TRP A 134 9.50 -4.58 -2.30
CA TRP A 134 10.60 -5.38 -2.83
C TRP A 134 10.61 -6.82 -2.28
N ALA A 135 10.37 -6.98 -0.99
CA ALA A 135 10.24 -8.30 -0.35
C ALA A 135 9.04 -9.08 -0.91
N TRP A 136 7.95 -8.39 -1.25
CA TRP A 136 6.70 -8.97 -1.73
C TRP A 136 6.52 -8.89 -3.25
N ARG A 137 7.55 -8.50 -3.99
CA ARG A 137 7.49 -8.20 -5.42
C ARG A 137 6.87 -9.33 -6.26
N TRP A 138 7.08 -10.58 -5.86
CA TRP A 138 6.55 -11.74 -6.60
C TRP A 138 5.05 -11.89 -6.47
N HIS A 139 4.46 -11.45 -5.37
CA HIS A 139 3.01 -11.35 -5.23
C HIS A 139 2.50 -10.09 -5.93
N VAL A 140 3.11 -8.93 -5.66
CA VAL A 140 2.70 -7.64 -6.27
C VAL A 140 2.71 -7.68 -7.81
N CYS A 141 3.62 -8.44 -8.41
CA CYS A 141 3.72 -8.59 -9.86
C CYS A 141 3.03 -9.84 -10.42
N ASP A 142 2.44 -10.70 -9.57
CA ASP A 142 1.62 -11.83 -9.99
C ASP A 142 0.15 -11.38 -10.09
N PRO A 143 -0.42 -11.31 -11.31
CA PRO A 143 -1.79 -10.88 -11.48
C PRO A 143 -2.80 -11.77 -10.77
N ILE A 144 -2.50 -13.06 -10.51
CA ILE A 144 -3.39 -13.94 -9.73
C ILE A 144 -3.56 -13.41 -8.32
N THR A 145 -2.45 -13.11 -7.65
CA THR A 145 -2.48 -12.67 -6.25
C THR A 145 -3.01 -11.26 -6.09
N MET A 146 -2.92 -10.44 -7.15
CA MET A 146 -3.37 -9.06 -7.21
C MET A 146 -4.83 -8.87 -7.67
N ARG A 147 -5.55 -9.97 -7.97
CA ARG A 147 -6.99 -9.89 -8.24
C ARG A 147 -7.77 -9.43 -7.01
N TYR A 148 -8.90 -8.77 -7.27
CA TYR A 148 -9.82 -8.32 -6.23
C TYR A 148 -10.35 -9.45 -5.34
N ASP A 149 -10.59 -10.64 -5.91
CA ASP A 149 -11.08 -11.82 -5.20
C ASP A 149 -9.95 -12.60 -4.50
N SER A 150 -8.70 -12.17 -4.63
CA SER A 150 -7.56 -12.81 -3.98
C SER A 150 -7.49 -12.41 -2.49
N PRO A 151 -7.35 -13.38 -1.57
CA PRO A 151 -7.07 -13.11 -0.17
C PRO A 151 -5.77 -12.32 0.06
N ALA A 152 -4.80 -12.40 -0.87
CA ALA A 152 -3.56 -11.65 -0.76
C ALA A 152 -3.80 -10.14 -0.82
N LEU A 153 -4.75 -9.66 -1.64
CA LEU A 153 -5.03 -8.23 -1.74
C LEU A 153 -5.46 -7.65 -0.39
N ASN A 154 -6.32 -8.36 0.36
CA ASN A 154 -6.73 -7.96 1.70
C ASN A 154 -5.53 -7.86 2.65
N TYR A 155 -4.62 -8.83 2.58
CA TYR A 155 -3.39 -8.83 3.37
C TYR A 155 -2.47 -7.66 3.00
N PHE A 156 -2.26 -7.43 1.71
CA PHE A 156 -1.50 -6.29 1.22
C PHE A 156 -2.09 -4.97 1.67
N CYS A 157 -3.41 -4.80 1.56
CA CYS A 157 -4.08 -3.58 1.97
C CYS A 157 -3.85 -3.31 3.46
N ILE A 158 -4.04 -4.32 4.34
CA ILE A 158 -3.82 -4.12 5.77
C ILE A 158 -2.33 -3.86 6.09
N ALA A 159 -1.41 -4.51 5.38
CA ALA A 159 0.03 -4.29 5.55
C ALA A 159 0.43 -2.86 5.19
N ILE A 160 -0.04 -2.37 4.03
CA ILE A 160 0.17 -1.02 3.54
C ILE A 160 -0.43 0.01 4.52
N LEU A 161 -1.65 -0.23 5.00
CA LEU A 161 -2.33 0.65 5.95
C LEU A 161 -1.62 0.72 7.30
N ARG A 162 -1.21 -0.43 7.86
CA ARG A 162 -0.44 -0.50 9.11
C ARG A 162 0.88 0.25 8.98
N LEU A 163 1.59 0.07 7.87
CA LEU A 163 2.82 0.80 7.61
C LEU A 163 2.57 2.32 7.49
N ALA A 164 1.55 2.71 6.72
CA ALA A 164 1.18 4.11 6.53
C ALA A 164 0.68 4.80 7.81
N ALA A 165 0.10 4.05 8.76
CA ALA A 165 -0.31 4.55 10.08
C ALA A 165 0.80 4.46 11.14
N TRP A 166 1.96 3.87 10.82
CA TRP A 166 2.99 3.53 11.81
C TRP A 166 2.46 2.64 12.95
N ASP A 167 1.55 1.73 12.61
CA ASP A 167 0.80 0.87 13.52
C ASP A 167 1.38 -0.55 13.53
N PHE A 168 2.61 -0.65 14.00
CA PHE A 168 3.35 -1.91 14.18
C PHE A 168 4.48 -1.72 15.22
N GLU A 169 4.96 -2.83 15.78
CA GLU A 169 6.09 -2.85 16.71
C GLU A 169 7.36 -3.32 15.98
N VAL A 170 8.47 -2.63 16.22
CA VAL A 170 9.78 -3.02 15.70
C VAL A 170 10.47 -3.91 16.74
N SER A 171 10.75 -5.16 16.36
CA SER A 171 11.63 -6.04 17.13
C SER A 171 13.09 -5.78 16.80
N PHE A 172 13.94 -5.69 17.81
CA PHE A 172 15.39 -5.65 17.64
C PHE A 172 15.94 -7.07 17.76
N ASP A 173 15.81 -7.84 16.68
CA ASP A 173 16.56 -9.09 16.55
C ASP A 173 17.89 -8.80 15.86
N THR A 174 18.99 -8.94 16.60
CA THR A 174 20.34 -8.72 16.07
C THR A 174 20.94 -9.98 15.44
N ASP A 175 20.25 -11.12 15.51
CA ASP A 175 20.75 -12.44 15.09
C ASP A 175 20.08 -12.91 13.79
N VAL A 176 19.92 -11.99 12.83
CA VAL A 176 19.38 -12.29 11.50
C VAL A 176 20.53 -12.33 10.49
N ASP A 177 20.70 -13.48 9.82
CA ASP A 177 21.67 -13.62 8.74
C ASP A 177 21.30 -12.69 7.57
N LEU A 178 22.28 -11.90 7.12
CA LEU A 178 22.14 -11.00 5.98
C LEU A 178 22.78 -11.61 4.71
N PRO A 179 22.15 -11.46 3.53
CA PRO A 179 20.85 -10.80 3.30
C PRO A 179 19.71 -11.64 3.89
N VAL A 180 18.68 -10.98 4.41
CA VAL A 180 17.48 -11.67 4.92
C VAL A 180 16.87 -12.50 3.80
N THR A 181 17.02 -13.82 3.87
CA THR A 181 16.45 -14.76 2.90
C THR A 181 15.09 -15.28 3.33
N ASP A 182 14.91 -15.45 4.64
CA ASP A 182 13.71 -15.99 5.25
C ASP A 182 13.01 -14.89 6.03
N TYR A 183 11.76 -14.62 5.66
CA TYR A 183 10.95 -13.62 6.35
C TYR A 183 10.06 -14.35 7.35
N PRO A 184 10.10 -13.99 8.64
CA PRO A 184 9.21 -14.57 9.62
C PRO A 184 7.76 -14.24 9.29
N ASP A 185 6.85 -15.15 9.65
CA ASP A 185 5.42 -14.93 9.55
C ASP A 185 5.03 -13.64 10.27
N VAL A 186 4.35 -12.74 9.56
CA VAL A 186 3.82 -11.51 10.16
C VAL A 186 2.39 -11.79 10.64
N PRO A 187 2.13 -11.79 11.97
CA PRO A 187 0.86 -12.25 12.53
C PRO A 187 -0.23 -11.16 12.48
N TRP A 188 -0.28 -10.36 11.41
CA TRP A 188 -1.28 -9.32 11.26
C TRP A 188 -2.64 -9.93 10.97
N SER A 189 -3.61 -9.67 11.85
CA SER A 189 -4.99 -10.05 11.64
C SER A 189 -5.54 -9.33 10.41
N CYS A 190 -5.84 -10.10 9.37
CA CYS A 190 -6.42 -9.58 8.14
C CYS A 190 -7.95 -9.42 8.29
N PRO A 191 -8.53 -8.29 7.87
CA PRO A 191 -9.98 -8.13 7.80
C PRO A 191 -10.61 -9.24 6.94
N LYS A 192 -11.73 -9.81 7.41
CA LYS A 192 -12.42 -10.91 6.69
C LYS A 192 -13.24 -10.46 5.49
N GLY A 193 -13.38 -9.16 5.26
CA GLY A 193 -14.23 -8.64 4.21
C GLY A 193 -13.74 -7.30 3.70
N ASP A 194 -14.35 -6.88 2.60
CA ASP A 194 -13.89 -5.75 1.78
C ASP A 194 -14.19 -4.38 2.40
N ILE A 195 -14.89 -4.32 3.53
CA ILE A 195 -15.24 -3.06 4.21
C ILE A 195 -14.95 -3.19 5.70
N TYR A 196 -14.11 -2.30 6.24
CA TYR A 196 -13.72 -2.30 7.65
C TYR A 196 -13.27 -0.92 8.13
N TRP A 197 -13.32 -0.69 9.43
CA TRP A 197 -12.81 0.54 10.03
C TRP A 197 -11.32 0.43 10.33
N PHE A 198 -10.55 1.47 9.99
CA PHE A 198 -9.13 1.59 10.29
C PHE A 198 -8.79 3.03 10.69
N HIS A 199 -8.29 3.23 11.91
CA HIS A 199 -7.93 4.56 12.46
C HIS A 199 -8.99 5.67 12.25
N GLY A 200 -10.28 5.30 12.33
CA GLY A 200 -11.39 6.24 12.17
C GLY A 200 -11.82 6.52 10.72
N PHE A 201 -11.19 5.88 9.74
CA PHE A 201 -11.60 5.87 8.34
C PHE A 201 -12.33 4.55 8.02
N LEU A 202 -13.34 4.63 7.16
CA LEU A 202 -13.95 3.43 6.60
C LEU A 202 -13.17 3.03 5.35
N VAL A 203 -12.46 1.91 5.43
CA VAL A 203 -11.73 1.33 4.32
C VAL A 203 -12.70 0.53 3.47
N VAL A 204 -12.63 0.72 2.15
CA VAL A 204 -13.45 0.00 1.17
C VAL A 204 -12.52 -0.53 0.09
N LEU A 205 -12.43 -1.85 -0.04
CA LEU A 205 -11.76 -2.49 -1.16
C LEU A 205 -12.69 -2.51 -2.36
N HIS A 206 -12.14 -2.22 -3.53
CA HIS A 206 -12.88 -2.21 -4.78
C HIS A 206 -12.03 -2.77 -5.93
N ASN A 207 -12.67 -3.32 -6.96
CA ASN A 207 -11.98 -3.99 -8.06
C ASN A 207 -11.15 -3.02 -8.93
N ASN A 208 -11.71 -1.85 -9.24
CA ASN A 208 -11.07 -0.80 -10.02
C ASN A 208 -11.48 0.58 -9.45
N LEU A 209 -10.64 1.60 -9.67
CA LEU A 209 -10.89 3.00 -9.32
C LEU A 209 -10.53 3.98 -10.44
N GLU A 210 -10.18 3.52 -11.65
CA GLU A 210 -9.75 4.38 -12.76
C GLU A 210 -10.85 5.38 -13.20
N ASP A 211 -12.11 4.95 -13.15
CA ASP A 211 -13.24 5.75 -13.59
C ASP A 211 -14.15 6.21 -12.44
N GLN A 212 -14.79 7.36 -12.64
CA GLN A 212 -15.76 7.95 -11.71
C GLN A 212 -16.94 7.01 -11.39
N SER A 213 -17.37 6.18 -12.34
CA SER A 213 -18.43 5.17 -12.11
C SER A 213 -18.01 4.12 -11.08
N MET A 214 -16.75 3.69 -11.12
CA MET A 214 -16.20 2.70 -10.18
C MET A 214 -16.05 3.28 -8.78
N ILE A 215 -15.59 4.54 -8.68
CA ILE A 215 -15.52 5.27 -7.41
C ILE A 215 -16.92 5.36 -6.79
N ARG A 216 -17.96 5.67 -7.58
CA ARG A 216 -19.34 5.69 -7.06
C ARG A 216 -19.84 4.34 -6.60
N SER A 217 -19.54 3.28 -7.35
CA SER A 217 -19.88 1.92 -6.92
C SER A 217 -19.28 1.61 -5.54
N ALA A 218 -18.02 2.00 -5.32
CA ALA A 218 -17.38 1.87 -4.01
C ALA A 218 -18.05 2.72 -2.92
N VAL A 219 -18.42 3.97 -3.23
CA VAL A 219 -19.18 4.84 -2.31
C VAL A 219 -20.53 4.23 -1.96
N GLN A 220 -21.29 3.73 -2.94
CA GLN A 220 -22.60 3.11 -2.72
C GLN A 220 -22.48 1.86 -1.83
N LYS A 221 -21.44 1.05 -2.03
CA LYS A 221 -21.12 -0.07 -1.12
C LYS A 221 -20.88 0.42 0.32
N ALA A 222 -20.19 1.54 0.49
CA ALA A 222 -19.94 2.15 1.79
C ALA A 222 -21.24 2.67 2.43
N GLU A 223 -22.09 3.36 1.67
CA GLU A 223 -23.40 3.86 2.13
C GLU A 223 -24.29 2.70 2.62
N GLN A 224 -24.41 1.64 1.81
CA GLN A 224 -25.15 0.43 2.19
C GLN A 224 -24.60 -0.22 3.47
N TYR A 225 -23.28 -0.20 3.68
CA TYR A 225 -22.66 -0.69 4.90
C TYR A 225 -23.01 0.18 6.11
N LEU A 226 -22.95 1.51 5.97
CA LEU A 226 -23.29 2.47 7.03
C LEU A 226 -24.77 2.38 7.44
N GLU A 227 -25.67 2.24 6.46
CA GLU A 227 -27.10 2.02 6.71
C GLU A 227 -27.37 0.75 7.51
N LYS A 228 -26.72 -0.36 7.14
CA LYS A 228 -26.88 -1.66 7.83
C LYS A 228 -26.31 -1.67 9.25
N THR A 229 -25.25 -0.92 9.50
CA THR A 229 -24.55 -0.91 10.79
C THR A 229 -25.12 0.09 11.80
N ALA A 230 -26.24 0.77 11.46
CA ALA A 230 -26.85 1.83 12.27
C ALA A 230 -25.86 2.93 12.71
N SER A 231 -24.71 3.03 12.03
CA SER A 231 -23.68 4.01 12.29
C SER A 231 -24.03 5.29 11.54
N GLN A 232 -25.00 6.03 12.04
CA GLN A 232 -25.45 7.32 11.49
C GLN A 232 -24.46 8.43 11.83
N SER A 233 -23.21 8.31 11.37
CA SER A 233 -22.31 9.46 11.34
C SER A 233 -22.72 10.36 10.17
N HIS A 234 -23.11 11.60 10.47
CA HIS A 234 -23.41 12.65 9.49
C HIS A 234 -22.24 12.99 8.55
N HIS A 235 -21.04 12.51 8.91
CA HIS A 235 -19.85 12.67 8.10
C HIS A 235 -18.95 11.45 8.24
N THR A 236 -18.68 10.75 7.15
CA THR A 236 -17.81 9.58 7.10
C THR A 236 -16.71 9.78 6.06
N ARG A 237 -15.46 9.54 6.46
CA ARG A 237 -14.31 9.59 5.55
C ARG A 237 -13.93 8.19 5.12
N LEU A 238 -13.68 8.04 3.83
CA LEU A 238 -13.39 6.78 3.17
C LEU A 238 -11.95 6.75 2.69
N ILE A 239 -11.32 5.58 2.84
CA ILE A 239 -10.11 5.19 2.10
C ILE A 239 -10.51 4.04 1.18
N ILE A 240 -10.65 4.34 -0.10
CA ILE A 240 -11.07 3.35 -1.10
C ILE A 240 -9.83 2.83 -1.81
N ILE A 241 -9.57 1.53 -1.74
CA ILE A 241 -8.36 0.90 -2.27
C ILE A 241 -8.75 -0.10 -3.36
N SER A 242 -8.08 -0.04 -4.50
CA SER A 242 -8.02 -1.13 -5.47
C SER A 242 -6.60 -1.66 -5.57
N THR A 243 -6.39 -2.65 -6.43
CA THR A 243 -5.10 -3.30 -6.66
C THR A 243 -3.94 -2.31 -6.81
N CYS A 244 -4.09 -1.25 -7.60
CA CYS A 244 -3.00 -0.30 -7.87
C CYS A 244 -3.30 1.13 -7.42
N HIS A 245 -4.53 1.44 -7.01
CA HIS A 245 -4.96 2.82 -6.77
C HIS A 245 -5.60 3.00 -5.40
N VAL A 246 -5.55 4.23 -4.91
CA VAL A 246 -6.31 4.68 -3.74
C VAL A 246 -7.06 5.96 -4.07
N VAL A 247 -8.28 6.07 -3.54
CA VAL A 247 -9.15 7.25 -3.61
C VAL A 247 -9.59 7.61 -2.20
N PHE A 248 -9.62 8.91 -1.93
CA PHE A 248 -10.04 9.48 -0.66
C PHE A 248 -11.38 10.16 -0.86
N ALA A 249 -12.39 9.76 -0.09
CA ALA A 249 -13.74 10.30 -0.25
C ALA A 249 -14.37 10.69 1.08
N GLU A 250 -15.35 11.58 1.02
CA GLU A 250 -16.15 12.03 2.16
C GLU A 250 -17.63 11.86 1.80
N ILE A 251 -18.35 11.13 2.65
CA ILE A 251 -19.82 11.07 2.63
C ILE A 251 -20.31 12.03 3.70
N SER A 252 -21.20 12.94 3.33
CA SER A 252 -21.96 13.78 4.25
C SER A 252 -23.45 13.72 3.87
N ASP A 253 -24.32 14.19 4.78
CA ASP A 253 -25.79 14.07 4.63
C ASP A 253 -26.32 14.46 3.23
N ASP A 254 -25.72 15.48 2.58
CA ASP A 254 -26.19 16.01 1.30
C ASP A 254 -25.21 15.86 0.14
N THR A 255 -23.94 15.52 0.40
CA THR A 255 -22.90 15.48 -0.65
C THR A 255 -21.88 14.37 -0.45
N VAL A 256 -21.47 13.81 -1.58
CA VAL A 256 -20.32 12.92 -1.69
C VAL A 256 -19.22 13.63 -2.45
N ARG A 257 -18.03 13.66 -1.85
CA ARG A 257 -16.83 14.23 -2.45
C ARG A 257 -15.76 13.15 -2.59
N ALA A 258 -15.01 13.16 -3.69
CA ALA A 258 -13.90 12.21 -3.88
C ALA A 258 -12.67 12.87 -4.51
N SER A 259 -11.48 12.38 -4.15
CA SER A 259 -10.23 12.73 -4.81
C SER A 259 -10.11 12.03 -6.16
N SER A 260 -9.17 12.50 -6.99
CA SER A 260 -8.72 11.72 -8.15
C SER A 260 -8.01 10.43 -7.68
N PRO A 261 -8.06 9.35 -8.47
CA PRO A 261 -7.29 8.14 -8.21
C PRO A 261 -5.80 8.44 -8.14
N SER A 262 -5.16 7.93 -7.09
CA SER A 262 -3.71 8.07 -6.88
C SER A 262 -3.05 6.70 -6.92
N MET A 263 -1.95 6.58 -7.64
CA MET A 263 -1.16 5.34 -7.70
C MET A 263 -0.70 4.94 -6.29
N LEU A 264 -1.12 3.78 -5.83
CA LEU A 264 -0.74 3.18 -4.54
C LEU A 264 0.44 2.22 -4.72
N ILE A 265 0.35 1.35 -5.72
CA ILE A 265 1.38 0.38 -6.08
C ILE A 265 1.82 0.72 -7.50
N SER A 266 3.11 0.97 -7.70
CA SER A 266 3.70 1.25 -9.01
C SER A 266 4.50 0.06 -9.51
N ASP A 267 4.88 0.11 -10.80
CA ASP A 267 6.00 -0.68 -11.26
C ASP A 267 7.25 -0.29 -10.44
N MET A 268 7.98 -1.29 -9.95
CA MET A 268 9.17 -1.05 -9.11
C MET A 268 10.33 -0.41 -9.90
N SER A 269 10.18 -0.26 -11.22
CA SER A 269 11.14 0.34 -12.16
C SER A 269 11.19 1.86 -12.08
N SER A 270 10.06 2.55 -11.90
CA SER A 270 9.99 4.00 -12.13
C SER A 270 10.79 4.86 -11.13
N GLY A 271 11.30 4.28 -10.03
CA GLY A 271 12.01 4.99 -8.96
C GLY A 271 11.17 6.10 -8.31
N ARG A 272 9.90 6.22 -8.70
CA ARG A 272 8.97 7.27 -8.28
C ARG A 272 8.14 6.74 -7.16
N TRP A 273 8.15 7.49 -6.08
CA TRP A 273 7.35 7.20 -4.91
C TRP A 273 5.84 7.32 -5.20
N PRO A 274 5.02 6.28 -4.93
CA PRO A 274 3.60 6.30 -5.23
C PRO A 274 2.86 7.42 -4.48
N ALA A 275 2.14 8.25 -5.24
CA ALA A 275 1.39 9.39 -4.70
C ALA A 275 0.36 8.96 -3.65
N GLY A 276 -0.31 7.83 -3.89
CA GLY A 276 -1.33 7.26 -3.02
C GLY A 276 -0.77 6.90 -1.64
N PHE A 277 0.38 6.24 -1.58
CA PHE A 277 1.00 5.91 -0.30
C PHE A 277 1.53 7.16 0.42
N ARG A 278 2.07 8.14 -0.32
CA ARG A 278 2.42 9.45 0.25
C ARG A 278 1.23 10.11 0.95
N ALA A 279 0.07 10.11 0.30
CA ALA A 279 -1.17 10.64 0.87
C ALA A 279 -1.63 9.84 2.09
N LEU A 280 -1.59 8.49 2.04
CA LEU A 280 -1.96 7.64 3.17
C LEU A 280 -1.12 7.94 4.42
N CYS A 281 0.20 8.06 4.28
CA CYS A 281 1.09 8.38 5.41
C CYS A 281 0.67 9.70 6.06
N GLN A 282 0.48 10.74 5.26
CA GLN A 282 0.05 12.05 5.77
C GLN A 282 -1.32 11.97 6.44
N ILE A 283 -2.28 11.32 5.82
CA ILE A 283 -3.65 11.22 6.34
C ILE A 283 -3.71 10.46 7.67
N LEU A 284 -2.90 9.42 7.83
CA LEU A 284 -2.94 8.53 8.99
C LEU A 284 -2.00 8.96 10.13
N THR A 285 -0.96 9.76 9.84
CA THR A 285 0.03 10.22 10.84
C THR A 285 0.05 11.72 11.07
N THR A 286 -0.80 12.48 10.37
CA THR A 286 -0.94 13.92 10.59
C THR A 286 -2.41 14.31 10.74
N ASN A 287 -2.64 15.45 11.39
CA ASN A 287 -4.00 15.95 11.62
C ASN A 287 -4.60 16.65 10.37
N CYS A 288 -3.98 16.53 9.20
CA CYS A 288 -4.35 17.27 8.00
C CYS A 288 -5.74 16.93 7.46
N TRP A 289 -6.21 15.70 7.69
CA TRP A 289 -7.51 15.22 7.22
C TRP A 289 -8.30 14.42 8.28
N GLY A 290 -7.86 14.45 9.54
CA GLY A 290 -8.60 13.92 10.69
C GLY A 290 -9.73 14.85 11.15
N GLN A 291 -10.75 14.34 11.84
CA GLN A 291 -11.73 15.24 12.48
C GLN A 291 -11.04 15.87 13.69
N SER A 292 -11.04 17.20 13.77
CA SER A 292 -10.47 17.90 14.92
C SER A 292 -11.26 17.57 16.19
N LYS A 293 -10.72 16.65 16.97
CA LYS A 293 -11.27 16.26 18.27
C LYS A 293 -10.67 17.10 19.41
N THR A 294 -10.03 18.23 19.10
CA THR A 294 -9.39 19.13 20.09
C THR A 294 -10.33 19.57 21.21
N HIS A 295 -11.64 19.65 20.94
CA HIS A 295 -12.67 19.91 21.95
C HIS A 295 -12.77 18.81 23.04
N ARG A 296 -12.26 17.60 22.77
CA ARG A 296 -12.17 16.47 23.70
C ARG A 296 -10.85 16.43 24.45
N GLU A 297 -9.93 17.36 24.17
CA GLU A 297 -8.64 17.41 24.84
C GLU A 297 -8.83 17.73 26.32
N THR A 298 -8.32 16.86 27.18
CA THR A 298 -8.38 17.02 28.64
C THR A 298 -6.99 17.16 29.25
N TRP A 299 -5.94 17.02 28.45
CA TRP A 299 -4.56 17.22 28.85
C TRP A 299 -4.31 18.67 29.24
N LYS A 300 -4.24 18.91 30.55
CA LYS A 300 -3.96 20.22 31.16
C LYS A 300 -2.47 20.55 31.39
N PRO A 301 -1.57 19.59 31.68
CA PRO A 301 -0.19 19.95 31.97
C PRO A 301 0.55 20.40 30.71
N HIS A 302 1.11 21.61 30.75
CA HIS A 302 1.99 22.11 29.69
C HIS A 302 3.39 21.52 29.92
N LEU A 303 3.63 20.33 29.38
CA LEU A 303 4.97 19.77 29.34
C LEU A 303 5.77 20.45 28.20
N PRO A 304 7.03 20.83 28.44
CA PRO A 304 7.93 21.23 27.36
C PRO A 304 8.07 20.09 26.34
N ALA A 305 8.29 20.47 25.08
CA ALA A 305 8.46 19.55 23.96
C ALA A 305 9.54 18.49 24.24
N GLU A 306 10.63 18.91 24.85
CA GLU A 306 11.79 18.11 25.20
C GLU A 306 11.42 17.00 26.20
N ILE A 307 10.50 17.28 27.14
CA ILE A 307 10.04 16.30 28.12
C ILE A 307 9.11 15.28 27.46
N VAL A 308 8.22 15.71 26.57
CA VAL A 308 7.35 14.79 25.82
C VAL A 308 8.18 13.86 24.94
N GLN A 309 9.19 14.40 24.26
CA GLN A 309 10.13 13.60 23.46
C GLN A 309 10.91 12.61 24.32
N LEU A 310 11.41 13.05 25.48
CA LEU A 310 12.11 12.16 26.42
C LEU A 310 11.21 11.02 26.89
N ILE A 311 9.94 11.31 27.21
CA ILE A 311 8.95 10.28 27.57
C ILE A 311 8.81 9.27 26.42
N LEU A 312 8.50 9.74 25.20
CA LEU A 312 8.32 8.88 24.03
C LEU A 312 9.54 7.98 23.75
N GLN A 313 10.76 8.47 23.97
CA GLN A 313 12.00 7.70 23.78
C GLN A 313 12.23 6.60 24.83
N HIS A 314 11.58 6.68 25.99
CA HIS A 314 11.74 5.74 27.10
C HIS A 314 10.55 4.80 27.27
N LEU A 315 9.45 5.03 26.56
CA LEU A 315 8.31 4.13 26.53
C LEU A 315 8.57 2.95 25.60
N GLU A 316 8.10 1.77 26.01
CA GLU A 316 7.97 0.63 25.10
C GLU A 316 6.98 0.95 23.98
N PRO A 317 7.08 0.35 22.78
CA PRO A 317 6.24 0.69 21.62
C PRO A 317 4.75 0.76 21.95
N ARG A 318 4.23 -0.23 22.68
CA ARG A 318 2.82 -0.28 23.11
C ARG A 318 2.42 0.87 24.03
N ASP A 319 3.29 1.23 24.97
CA ASP A 319 3.04 2.33 25.91
C ASP A 319 3.15 3.68 25.20
N ALA A 320 4.05 3.82 24.22
CA ALA A 320 4.17 5.01 23.40
C ALA A 320 2.90 5.28 22.58
N VAL A 321 2.29 4.23 22.01
CA VAL A 321 0.99 4.33 21.32
C VAL A 321 -0.12 4.71 22.30
N ALA A 322 -0.18 4.07 23.47
CA ALA A 322 -1.18 4.41 24.49
C ALA A 322 -1.05 5.86 24.98
N PHE A 323 0.19 6.34 25.13
CA PHE A 323 0.50 7.72 25.47
C PHE A 323 0.08 8.69 24.36
N ALA A 324 0.36 8.36 23.09
CA ALA A 324 -0.05 9.15 21.93
C ALA A 324 -1.59 9.29 21.88
N GLN A 325 -2.32 8.20 22.14
CA GLN A 325 -3.79 8.20 22.14
C GLN A 325 -4.41 9.00 23.30
N ALA A 326 -3.66 9.30 24.35
CA ALA A 326 -4.16 10.03 25.51
C ALA A 326 -4.32 11.54 25.27
N SER A 327 -3.66 12.11 24.24
CA SER A 327 -3.73 13.55 23.93
C SER A 327 -3.34 13.84 22.48
N PHE A 328 -3.98 14.84 21.87
CA PHE A 328 -3.60 15.34 20.54
C PHE A 328 -2.18 15.91 20.50
N ILE A 329 -1.72 16.48 21.61
CA ILE A 329 -0.34 16.96 21.71
C ILE A 329 0.61 15.77 21.67
N ALA A 330 0.33 14.73 22.48
CA ALA A 330 1.14 13.52 22.51
C ALA A 330 1.16 12.81 21.15
N GLU A 331 0.02 12.67 20.49
CA GLU A 331 -0.12 12.12 19.13
C GLU A 331 0.73 12.89 18.11
N ARG A 332 0.65 14.23 18.13
CA ARG A 332 1.46 15.07 17.24
C ARG A 332 2.96 14.86 17.46
N TRP A 333 3.40 14.72 18.71
CA TRP A 333 4.82 14.45 19.02
C TRP A 333 5.23 13.03 18.65
N TYR A 334 4.35 12.06 18.84
CA TYR A 334 4.55 10.66 18.46
C TYR A 334 4.86 10.56 16.95
N TYR A 335 4.04 11.18 16.10
CA TYR A 335 4.23 11.14 14.65
C TYR A 335 5.29 12.12 14.11
N ALA A 336 5.71 13.12 14.90
CA ALA A 336 6.81 14.00 14.53
C ALA A 336 8.21 13.38 14.77
N SER A 337 8.28 12.25 15.46
CA SER A 337 9.53 11.61 15.89
C SER A 337 9.62 10.14 15.45
N ILE A 338 10.81 9.56 15.54
CA ILE A 338 11.07 8.14 15.23
C ILE A 338 11.40 7.41 16.54
N HIS A 339 10.44 7.40 17.47
CA HIS A 339 10.67 6.93 18.85
C HIS A 339 11.05 5.44 18.95
N GLN A 340 10.57 4.59 18.04
CA GLN A 340 10.92 3.16 18.02
C GLN A 340 12.40 2.92 17.66
N PHE A 341 13.11 3.91 17.08
CA PHE A 341 14.52 3.81 16.69
C PHE A 341 15.36 4.90 17.37
N LYS A 342 15.91 4.60 18.56
CA LYS A 342 16.60 5.59 19.42
C LYS A 342 17.77 6.29 18.74
N ASP A 343 18.51 5.58 17.89
CA ASP A 343 19.74 6.07 17.24
C ASP A 343 19.59 6.34 15.74
N LEU A 344 18.37 6.33 15.21
CA LEU A 344 18.14 6.55 13.78
C LEU A 344 17.82 8.01 13.48
N VAL A 345 18.63 8.60 12.60
CA VAL A 345 18.46 9.99 12.14
C VAL A 345 18.29 9.99 10.62
N VAL A 346 17.15 10.51 10.16
CA VAL A 346 16.91 10.74 8.74
C VAL A 346 17.70 11.97 8.30
N GLN A 347 18.76 11.75 7.52
CA GLN A 347 19.62 12.83 7.02
C GLN A 347 19.06 13.55 5.79
N SER A 348 18.17 12.89 5.04
CA SER A 348 17.68 13.38 3.76
C SER A 348 16.28 12.84 3.49
N SER A 349 15.37 13.73 3.12
CA SER A 349 13.97 13.45 2.79
C SER A 349 13.72 13.42 1.29
N ARG A 350 14.59 12.76 0.51
CA ARG A 350 14.56 12.82 -0.97
C ARG A 350 13.33 12.13 -1.56
N LEU A 351 12.75 11.15 -0.87
CA LEU A 351 11.54 10.47 -1.36
C LEU A 351 10.32 11.39 -1.30
N LEU A 352 10.24 12.25 -0.28
CA LEU A 352 9.10 13.16 -0.07
C LEU A 352 9.34 14.59 -0.57
N ILE A 353 10.61 15.01 -0.60
CA ILE A 353 11.08 16.33 -1.03
C ILE A 353 12.14 16.14 -2.13
N PRO A 354 11.74 15.86 -3.38
CA PRO A 354 12.67 15.46 -4.44
C PRO A 354 13.64 16.57 -4.86
N CYS A 355 13.28 17.85 -4.65
CA CYS A 355 14.06 18.98 -5.14
C CYS A 355 15.46 19.07 -4.51
N CYS A 356 15.57 18.89 -3.18
CA CYS A 356 16.85 18.95 -2.48
C CYS A 356 16.95 18.01 -1.27
N GLY A 357 15.87 17.32 -0.90
CA GLY A 357 15.80 16.43 0.26
C GLY A 357 15.85 17.13 1.62
N LYS A 358 15.81 18.46 1.68
CA LYS A 358 15.85 19.22 2.94
C LYS A 358 14.44 19.62 3.37
N ARG A 359 14.11 19.42 4.65
CA ARG A 359 12.84 19.87 5.22
C ARG A 359 12.82 21.37 5.53
N SER A 360 13.95 21.91 6.02
CA SER A 360 14.08 23.32 6.39
C SER A 360 13.73 24.24 5.21
N GLY A 361 13.00 25.33 5.47
CA GLY A 361 12.64 26.31 4.44
C GLY A 361 11.28 26.04 3.77
N LEU A 362 10.65 24.88 4.03
CA LEU A 362 9.35 24.56 3.45
C LEU A 362 8.22 25.34 4.13
N GLU A 363 8.40 25.75 5.38
CA GLU A 363 7.46 26.59 6.10
C GLU A 363 7.32 27.98 5.45
N GLU A 364 8.39 28.52 4.86
CA GLU A 364 8.42 29.84 4.23
C GLU A 364 8.12 29.82 2.73
N SER A 365 8.68 28.86 1.99
CA SER A 365 8.60 28.82 0.52
C SER A 365 8.22 27.45 -0.06
N GLY A 366 7.64 26.56 0.74
CA GLY A 366 7.21 25.23 0.32
C GLY A 366 5.94 25.25 -0.53
N VAL A 367 5.96 24.47 -1.60
CA VAL A 367 4.79 24.18 -2.44
C VAL A 367 4.60 22.67 -2.57
N MET A 368 3.34 22.23 -2.59
CA MET A 368 2.98 20.83 -2.77
C MET A 368 2.38 20.62 -4.16
N CYS A 369 2.82 19.57 -4.84
CA CYS A 369 2.18 19.14 -6.08
C CYS A 369 0.79 18.55 -5.78
N SER A 370 -0.26 19.04 -6.44
CA SER A 370 -1.63 18.54 -6.27
C SER A 370 -1.86 17.14 -6.85
N VAL A 371 -0.94 16.64 -7.68
CA VAL A 371 -1.05 15.33 -8.35
C VAL A 371 -0.26 14.25 -7.62
N CYS A 372 1.03 14.48 -7.36
CA CYS A 372 1.87 13.48 -6.72
C CYS A 372 2.02 13.69 -5.21
N TYR A 373 1.61 14.85 -4.68
CA TYR A 373 1.74 15.23 -3.28
C TYR A 373 3.17 15.43 -2.77
N SER A 374 4.17 15.51 -3.66
CA SER A 374 5.54 15.84 -3.23
C SER A 374 5.63 17.30 -2.81
N TRP A 375 6.43 17.58 -1.80
CA TRP A 375 6.79 18.93 -1.39
C TRP A 375 8.07 19.39 -2.07
N GLN A 376 8.13 20.67 -2.42
CA GLN A 376 9.31 21.29 -3.04
C GLN A 376 9.46 22.73 -2.57
N HIS A 377 10.69 23.24 -2.52
CA HIS A 377 10.93 24.67 -2.34
C HIS A 377 10.68 25.40 -3.64
N SER A 378 10.01 26.55 -3.56
CA SER A 378 9.79 27.43 -4.72
C SER A 378 11.11 27.81 -5.39
N ASP A 379 12.15 28.12 -4.60
CA ASP A 379 13.47 28.49 -5.12
C ASP A 379 14.17 27.34 -5.88
N CYS A 380 13.84 26.09 -5.56
CA CYS A 380 14.39 24.93 -6.28
C CYS A 380 13.70 24.70 -7.63
N LEU A 381 12.46 25.16 -7.81
CA LEU A 381 11.76 25.09 -9.09
C LEU A 381 12.40 26.01 -10.12
N ASP A 382 12.85 27.19 -9.69
CA ASP A 382 13.49 28.17 -10.58
C ASP A 382 14.87 27.70 -11.07
N GLN A 383 15.59 26.90 -10.27
CA GLN A 383 16.89 26.34 -10.63
C GLN A 383 16.80 25.16 -11.60
N ALA A 384 15.69 24.41 -11.61
CA ALA A 384 15.49 23.31 -12.56
C ALA A 384 15.26 23.78 -14.00
N ASN A 385 14.97 25.07 -14.21
CA ASN A 385 14.76 25.69 -15.53
C ASN A 385 16.02 26.38 -16.10
N LEU A 386 17.15 26.32 -15.40
CA LEU A 386 18.42 26.78 -15.94
C LEU A 386 19.10 25.62 -16.68
N PRO A 387 19.50 25.80 -17.96
CA PRO A 387 20.27 24.77 -18.64
C PRO A 387 21.54 24.50 -17.83
N SER A 388 21.80 23.22 -17.55
CA SER A 388 23.03 22.79 -16.92
C SER A 388 24.19 23.07 -17.88
N ASP A 389 25.13 23.92 -17.48
CA ASP A 389 26.40 24.15 -18.20
C ASP A 389 27.31 22.90 -18.16
#